data_AF-A0A6P0V8L2-F1
#
_entry.id   AF-A0A6P0V8L2-F1
#
_cell.length_a   1.000
_cell.length_b   1.000
_cell.length_c   1.000
_cell.angle_alpha   90.00
_cell.angle_beta   90.00
_cell.angle_gamma   90.00
#
_symmetry.space_group_name_H-M   'P 1'
#
loop_
_entity.id
_entity.type
_entity.pdbx_description
1 polymer ?
#
loop_
_entity_poly.entity_id
_entity_poly.type
_entity_poly.pdbx_seq_one_letter_code
_entity_poly.pdbx_strand_id
1 'polypeptide(L)'
;MPVTVLYCEGHSQSIDIRVLRQLLPKCDIRPLGGKTSTFMSSIIADRRRNPNLACLVDRDFDCRDLATPDHPLKCDYEQEWVGWTWARKEIENYLIDPEVVQKALEKKAPNRDEYQKVLDNAAKNIATYSAARTALACENFKNFWGNEVRTGHCFPPKLGKDYCQKRIAEIVRENSKYRLVSEQDIQNKFSNLLPQFRPDGSRFKDYLKYFAGKDLLYAMREQLCALGFEDSSNKYKPEQVFVERIVNRIERIDKVWEWLPEWTTLHQLIKETDFSGD
;
A
#
# COMPACT_ATOMS: atom_id res chain seq x y z
N MET A 1 -0.04 -7.79 28.28
CA MET A 1 0.44 -9.00 27.59
C MET A 1 0.72 -8.64 26.13
N PRO A 2 1.77 -9.21 25.49
CA PRO A 2 2.10 -8.89 24.10
C PRO A 2 0.98 -9.32 23.14
N VAL A 3 0.90 -8.67 21.98
CA VAL A 3 0.00 -9.08 20.90
C VAL A 3 0.44 -10.43 20.35
N THR A 4 -0.40 -11.45 20.49
CA THR A 4 -0.13 -12.81 20.03
C THR A 4 -0.87 -13.17 18.75
N VAL A 5 -1.92 -12.45 18.40
CA VAL A 5 -2.69 -12.65 17.17
C VAL A 5 -2.84 -11.31 16.44
N LEU A 6 -2.48 -11.27 15.17
CA LEU A 6 -2.64 -10.10 14.32
C LEU A 6 -3.58 -10.41 13.17
N TYR A 7 -4.71 -9.70 13.13
CA TYR A 7 -5.62 -9.69 12.00
C TYR A 7 -5.12 -8.73 10.93
N CYS A 8 -5.10 -9.18 9.68
CA CYS A 8 -4.73 -8.34 8.55
C CYS A 8 -5.58 -8.68 7.33
N GLU A 9 -5.46 -7.85 6.31
CA GLU A 9 -6.22 -8.01 5.07
C GLU A 9 -5.66 -9.13 4.18
N GLY A 10 -6.48 -9.54 3.23
CA GLY A 10 -6.08 -10.47 2.16
C GLY A 10 -6.43 -11.92 2.46
N HIS A 11 -5.63 -12.83 1.93
CA HIS A 11 -5.83 -14.28 2.03
C HIS A 11 -4.52 -14.96 2.43
N SER A 12 -4.59 -16.23 2.88
CA SER A 12 -3.46 -16.95 3.53
C SER A 12 -2.18 -17.10 2.71
N GLN A 13 -2.26 -16.85 1.40
CA GLN A 13 -1.16 -16.95 0.43
C GLN A 13 -0.82 -15.58 -0.18
N SER A 14 -1.39 -14.48 0.32
CA SER A 14 -1.06 -13.14 -0.18
C SER A 14 0.36 -12.75 0.23
N ILE A 15 0.92 -11.81 -0.50
CA ILE A 15 2.26 -11.28 -0.26
C ILE A 15 2.34 -10.64 1.14
N ASP A 16 1.27 -9.97 1.58
CA ASP A 16 1.13 -9.37 2.90
C ASP A 16 1.39 -10.39 4.00
N ILE A 17 0.70 -11.53 3.96
CA ILE A 17 0.84 -12.60 4.96
C ILE A 17 2.25 -13.18 4.95
N ARG A 18 2.81 -13.41 3.76
CA ARG A 18 4.16 -13.96 3.60
C ARG A 18 5.22 -13.05 4.22
N VAL A 19 5.13 -11.74 3.97
CA VAL A 19 6.05 -10.76 4.54
C VAL A 19 5.82 -10.60 6.04
N LEU A 20 4.57 -10.46 6.49
CA LEU A 20 4.24 -10.26 7.90
C LEU A 20 4.71 -11.39 8.81
N ARG A 21 4.64 -12.64 8.34
CA ARG A 21 5.18 -13.80 9.09
C ARG A 21 6.68 -13.68 9.38
N GLN A 22 7.43 -13.04 8.49
CA GLN A 22 8.87 -12.82 8.69
C GLN A 22 9.16 -11.59 9.53
N LEU A 23 8.33 -10.55 9.41
CA LEU A 23 8.44 -9.37 10.27
C LEU A 23 8.09 -9.69 11.72
N LEU A 24 7.12 -10.59 11.95
CA LEU A 24 6.53 -10.88 13.26
C LEU A 24 6.53 -12.39 13.55
N PRO A 25 7.69 -13.05 13.67
CA PRO A 25 7.78 -14.52 13.75
C PRO A 25 7.16 -15.14 15.01
N LYS A 26 6.84 -14.33 16.03
CA LYS A 26 6.18 -14.78 17.28
C LYS A 26 4.70 -14.41 17.37
N CYS A 27 4.13 -13.84 16.30
CA CYS A 27 2.74 -13.44 16.22
C CYS A 27 1.99 -14.33 15.24
N ASP A 28 0.80 -14.79 15.61
CA ASP A 28 -0.07 -15.57 14.72
C ASP A 28 -0.80 -14.60 13.76
N ILE A 29 -0.38 -14.60 12.49
CA ILE A 29 -0.91 -13.72 11.45
C ILE A 29 -2.12 -14.40 10.79
N ARG A 30 -3.31 -13.80 10.94
CA ARG A 30 -4.56 -14.34 10.41
C ARG A 30 -5.22 -13.37 9.42
N PRO A 31 -5.39 -13.78 8.15
CA PRO A 31 -6.13 -12.99 7.18
C PRO A 31 -7.63 -13.00 7.50
N LEU A 32 -8.28 -11.84 7.40
CA LEU A 32 -9.73 -11.68 7.65
C LEU A 32 -10.52 -11.14 6.45
N GLY A 33 -10.04 -11.38 5.22
CA GLY A 33 -10.68 -10.87 4.00
C GLY A 33 -10.45 -9.37 3.81
N GLY A 34 -11.34 -8.70 3.05
CA GLY A 34 -11.21 -7.28 2.72
C GLY A 34 -11.73 -6.33 3.82
N LYS A 35 -11.33 -5.06 3.75
CA LYS A 35 -11.82 -3.99 4.64
C LYS A 35 -13.32 -3.76 4.47
N THR A 36 -14.10 -4.29 5.38
CA THR A 36 -15.50 -3.90 5.58
C THR A 36 -15.68 -3.39 7.00
N SER A 37 -16.77 -2.66 7.30
CA SER A 37 -17.10 -2.31 8.70
C SER A 37 -17.15 -3.54 9.61
N THR A 38 -17.45 -4.71 9.04
CA THR A 38 -17.40 -5.99 9.75
C THR A 38 -15.99 -6.43 10.13
N PHE A 39 -14.93 -5.98 9.45
CA PHE A 39 -13.55 -6.29 9.81
C PHE A 39 -13.19 -5.68 11.18
N MET A 40 -13.39 -4.37 11.34
CA MET A 40 -13.07 -3.67 12.60
C MET A 40 -13.97 -4.09 13.75
N SER A 41 -15.27 -4.27 13.53
CA SER A 41 -16.17 -4.75 14.57
C SER A 41 -15.88 -6.21 14.97
N SER A 42 -15.38 -7.05 14.06
CA SER A 42 -14.93 -8.42 14.39
C SER A 42 -13.70 -8.40 15.31
N ILE A 43 -12.78 -7.45 15.14
CA ILE A 43 -11.61 -7.28 16.02
C ILE A 43 -12.06 -7.00 17.45
N ILE A 44 -12.96 -6.03 17.64
CA ILE A 44 -13.51 -5.70 18.96
C ILE A 44 -14.22 -6.93 19.57
N ALA A 45 -15.05 -7.61 18.79
CA ALA A 45 -15.80 -8.78 19.26
C ALA A 45 -14.92 -9.98 19.63
N ASP A 46 -13.85 -10.23 18.88
CA ASP A 46 -12.91 -11.32 19.14
C ASP A 46 -11.92 -10.97 20.26
N ARG A 47 -11.56 -9.69 20.42
CA ARG A 47 -10.69 -9.23 21.51
C ARG A 47 -11.28 -9.50 22.88
N ARG A 48 -12.61 -9.45 23.03
CA ARG A 48 -13.31 -9.86 24.26
C ARG A 48 -13.02 -11.31 24.67
N ARG A 49 -12.64 -12.17 23.71
CA ARG A 49 -12.25 -13.57 23.93
C ARG A 49 -10.73 -13.76 23.92
N ASN A 50 -10.00 -12.90 23.22
CA ASN A 50 -8.56 -12.89 23.14
C ASN A 50 -8.01 -11.46 23.28
N PRO A 51 -7.71 -11.00 24.52
CA PRO A 51 -7.24 -9.63 24.76
C PRO A 51 -5.96 -9.25 24.01
N ASN A 52 -5.17 -10.23 23.56
CA ASN A 52 -3.90 -10.04 22.86
C ASN A 52 -4.07 -10.01 21.33
N LEU A 53 -5.27 -9.67 20.87
CA LEU A 53 -5.63 -9.59 19.45
C LEU A 53 -5.62 -8.14 19.00
N ALA A 54 -4.89 -7.86 17.92
CA ALA A 54 -4.86 -6.56 17.27
C ALA A 54 -5.03 -6.71 15.76
N CYS A 55 -5.13 -5.59 15.05
CA CYS A 55 -5.09 -5.56 13.60
C CYS A 55 -3.91 -4.78 13.04
N LEU A 56 -3.59 -5.08 11.79
CA LEU A 56 -2.75 -4.26 10.94
C LEU A 56 -3.42 -4.12 9.58
N VAL A 57 -3.68 -2.87 9.18
CA VAL A 57 -4.38 -2.55 7.94
C VAL A 57 -3.55 -1.63 7.06
N ASP A 58 -3.84 -1.68 5.76
CA ASP A 58 -3.25 -0.75 4.80
C ASP A 58 -3.70 0.69 5.08
N ARG A 59 -2.85 1.68 4.76
CA ARG A 59 -3.25 3.09 4.88
C ARG A 59 -4.26 3.51 3.83
N ASP A 60 -4.23 2.83 2.68
CA ASP A 60 -5.07 3.14 1.53
C ASP A 60 -4.91 4.59 1.04
N PHE A 61 -5.85 5.09 0.23
CA PHE A 61 -5.81 6.47 -0.24
C PHE A 61 -6.20 7.42 0.89
N ASP A 62 -5.17 8.03 1.48
CA ASP A 62 -5.33 9.00 2.55
C ASP A 62 -5.40 10.43 2.00
N CYS A 63 -6.35 11.18 2.53
CA CYS A 63 -6.63 12.57 2.17
C CYS A 63 -6.21 13.54 3.26
N ARG A 64 -5.74 13.04 4.41
CA ARG A 64 -5.17 13.84 5.47
C ARG A 64 -3.85 14.42 4.98
N ASP A 65 -3.72 15.74 5.08
CA ASP A 65 -2.47 16.47 4.83
C ASP A 65 -1.54 16.40 6.05
N LEU A 66 -1.48 15.23 6.69
CA LEU A 66 -0.58 14.99 7.81
C LEU A 66 0.77 14.53 7.27
N ALA A 67 1.84 15.13 7.79
CA ALA A 67 3.17 14.55 7.67
C ALA A 67 3.09 13.11 8.19
N THR A 68 3.38 12.15 7.32
CA THR A 68 3.22 10.75 7.72
C THR A 68 4.52 10.30 8.35
N PRO A 69 4.51 9.90 9.64
CA PRO A 69 5.72 9.45 10.31
C PRO A 69 6.25 8.16 9.69
N ASP A 70 7.52 7.83 9.95
CA ASP A 70 8.16 6.58 9.53
C ASP A 70 7.89 5.42 10.50
N HIS A 71 6.68 5.38 11.07
CA HIS A 71 6.24 4.34 12.00
C HIS A 71 4.76 4.03 11.81
N PRO A 72 4.29 2.82 12.21
CA PRO A 72 2.88 2.49 12.12
C PRO A 72 2.03 3.49 12.90
N LEU A 73 0.85 3.79 12.36
CA LEU A 73 -0.11 4.71 12.97
C LEU A 73 -1.11 3.95 13.82
N LYS A 74 -1.59 4.57 14.90
CA LYS A 74 -2.69 4.04 15.69
C LYS A 74 -3.94 3.88 14.81
N CYS A 75 -4.57 2.71 14.85
CA CYS A 75 -5.85 2.46 14.19
C CYS A 75 -6.94 2.43 15.24
N ASP A 76 -7.78 3.46 15.25
CA ASP A 76 -8.93 3.58 16.14
C ASP A 76 -10.24 3.30 15.38
N TYR A 77 -11.16 2.59 16.01
CA TYR A 77 -12.52 2.34 15.50
C TYR A 77 -13.51 2.51 16.66
N GLU A 78 -14.55 3.33 16.47
CA GLU A 78 -15.54 3.65 17.52
C GLU A 78 -14.89 4.12 18.84
N GLN A 79 -13.82 4.92 18.75
CA GLN A 79 -13.01 5.41 19.87
C GLN A 79 -12.20 4.33 20.62
N GLU A 80 -12.23 3.08 20.18
CA GLU A 80 -11.37 2.01 20.70
C GLU A 80 -10.12 1.83 19.84
N TRP A 81 -8.98 1.62 20.49
CA TRP A 81 -7.74 1.29 19.79
C TRP A 81 -7.78 -0.16 19.30
N VAL A 82 -7.89 -0.38 17.99
CA VAL A 82 -8.02 -1.72 17.41
C VAL A 82 -6.72 -2.30 16.85
N GLY A 83 -5.69 -1.49 16.64
CA GLY A 83 -4.38 -1.94 16.19
C GLY A 83 -3.61 -0.85 15.47
N TRP A 84 -3.02 -1.18 14.33
CA TRP A 84 -2.19 -0.25 13.57
C TRP A 84 -2.57 -0.15 12.10
N THR A 85 -2.14 0.95 11.50
CA THR A 85 -2.15 1.17 10.07
C THR A 85 -0.72 1.38 9.61
N TRP A 86 -0.35 0.81 8.47
CA TRP A 86 0.94 1.14 7.83
C TRP A 86 1.08 2.66 7.60
N ALA A 87 2.29 3.20 7.69
CA ALA A 87 2.57 4.57 7.27
C ALA A 87 2.61 4.68 5.74
N ARG A 88 3.16 3.65 5.09
CA ARG A 88 3.04 3.50 3.64
C ARG A 88 1.69 2.94 3.26
N LYS A 89 1.38 3.09 1.98
CA LYS A 89 0.05 2.83 1.46
C LYS A 89 -0.36 1.35 1.53
N GLU A 90 0.51 0.46 1.07
CA GLU A 90 0.31 -0.99 0.98
C GLU A 90 1.66 -1.72 1.00
N ILE A 91 1.65 -3.05 1.16
CA ILE A 91 2.89 -3.84 1.30
C ILE A 91 3.84 -3.68 0.10
N GLU A 92 3.30 -3.52 -1.11
CA GLU A 92 4.10 -3.34 -2.33
C GLU A 92 5.01 -2.11 -2.25
N ASN A 93 4.63 -1.06 -1.52
CA ASN A 93 5.46 0.13 -1.34
C ASN A 93 6.74 -0.13 -0.53
N TYR A 94 6.76 -1.17 0.30
CA TYR A 94 7.99 -1.60 0.97
C TYR A 94 8.82 -2.52 0.08
N LEU A 95 8.16 -3.37 -0.71
CA LEU A 95 8.86 -4.32 -1.59
C LEU A 95 9.57 -3.64 -2.76
N ILE A 96 9.16 -2.43 -3.12
CA ILE A 96 9.87 -1.58 -4.09
C ILE A 96 10.79 -0.55 -3.42
N ASP A 97 10.96 -0.57 -2.10
CA ASP A 97 11.88 0.33 -1.43
C ASP A 97 13.33 -0.01 -1.84
N PRO A 98 14.15 0.97 -2.28
CA PRO A 98 15.53 0.72 -2.65
C PRO A 98 16.33 -0.02 -1.56
N GLU A 99 16.15 0.30 -0.28
CA GLU A 99 16.85 -0.39 0.82
C GLU A 99 16.42 -1.86 0.94
N VAL A 100 15.12 -2.14 0.85
CA VAL A 100 14.60 -3.52 0.86
C VAL A 100 15.09 -4.30 -0.35
N VAL A 101 15.08 -3.69 -1.54
CA VAL A 101 15.54 -4.31 -2.79
C VAL A 101 17.02 -4.66 -2.71
N GLN A 102 17.87 -3.74 -2.22
CA GLN A 102 19.29 -4.00 -2.05
C GLN A 102 19.55 -5.12 -1.04
N LYS A 103 18.88 -5.12 0.12
CA LYS A 103 19.05 -6.17 1.13
C LYS A 103 18.52 -7.53 0.66
N ALA A 104 17.39 -7.55 -0.06
CA ALA A 104 16.78 -8.79 -0.54
C ALA A 104 17.54 -9.43 -1.71
N LEU A 105 18.07 -8.62 -2.63
CA LEU A 105 18.72 -9.16 -3.84
C LEU A 105 20.24 -9.25 -3.71
N GLU A 106 20.85 -8.57 -2.74
CA GLU A 106 22.30 -8.56 -2.48
C GLU A 106 23.09 -8.33 -3.79
N LYS A 107 23.97 -9.25 -4.18
CA LYS A 107 24.79 -9.16 -5.41
C LYS A 107 23.97 -9.18 -6.70
N LYS A 108 22.69 -9.56 -6.65
CA LYS A 108 21.75 -9.55 -7.78
C LYS A 108 20.89 -8.29 -7.81
N ALA A 109 21.06 -7.38 -6.84
CA ALA A 109 20.35 -6.13 -6.85
C ALA A 109 20.81 -5.26 -8.04
N PRO A 110 19.89 -4.54 -8.70
CA PRO A 110 20.28 -3.50 -9.65
C PRO A 110 21.12 -2.43 -8.93
N ASN A 111 21.89 -1.65 -9.68
CA ASN A 111 22.56 -0.49 -9.11
C ASN A 111 21.53 0.42 -8.42
N ARG A 112 21.82 0.86 -7.19
CA ARG A 112 20.87 1.59 -6.36
C ARG A 112 20.38 2.89 -7.02
N ASP A 113 21.30 3.67 -7.60
CA ASP A 113 20.96 4.96 -8.21
C ASP A 113 20.19 4.77 -9.53
N GLU A 114 20.52 3.72 -10.29
CA GLU A 114 19.75 3.35 -11.48
C GLU A 114 18.34 2.92 -11.12
N TYR A 115 18.19 2.09 -10.08
CA TYR A 115 16.88 1.65 -9.60
C TYR A 115 16.05 2.81 -9.04
N GLN A 116 16.68 3.74 -8.30
CA GLN A 116 16.02 4.96 -7.82
C GLN A 116 15.48 5.79 -8.99
N LYS A 117 16.25 5.96 -10.07
CA LYS A 117 15.79 6.66 -11.28
C LYS A 117 14.59 5.96 -11.93
N VAL A 118 14.57 4.63 -11.95
CA VAL A 118 13.42 3.85 -12.45
C VAL A 118 12.17 4.15 -11.63
N LEU A 119 12.28 4.14 -10.29
CA LEU A 119 11.18 4.50 -9.40
C LEU A 119 10.72 5.94 -9.58
N ASP A 120 11.63 6.90 -9.62
CA ASP A 120 11.32 8.33 -9.80
C ASP A 120 10.57 8.56 -11.12
N ASN A 121 10.99 7.88 -12.18
CA ASN A 121 10.32 7.96 -13.48
C ASN A 121 8.93 7.31 -13.45
N ALA A 122 8.78 6.16 -12.79
CA ALA A 122 7.47 5.55 -12.60
C ALA A 122 6.53 6.48 -11.82
N ALA A 123 7.00 7.07 -10.72
CA ALA A 123 6.25 8.06 -9.94
C ALA A 123 5.85 9.27 -10.78
N LYS A 124 6.78 9.85 -11.57
CA LYS A 124 6.48 10.96 -12.50
C LYS A 124 5.39 10.59 -13.48
N ASN A 125 5.46 9.38 -14.05
CA ASN A 125 4.53 8.90 -15.06
C ASN A 125 3.10 8.76 -14.51
N ILE A 126 2.96 8.26 -13.27
CA ILE A 126 1.64 8.01 -12.67
C ILE A 126 1.13 9.16 -11.78
N ALA A 127 1.92 10.20 -11.53
CA ALA A 127 1.58 11.34 -10.65
C ALA A 127 0.16 11.87 -10.83
N THR A 128 -0.25 12.14 -12.07
CA THR A 128 -1.57 12.68 -12.38
C THR A 128 -2.67 11.66 -12.09
N TYR A 129 -2.43 10.39 -12.41
CA TYR A 129 -3.36 9.30 -12.11
C TYR A 129 -3.49 9.08 -10.60
N SER A 130 -2.39 9.05 -9.85
CA SER A 130 -2.39 8.90 -8.38
C SER A 130 -3.15 10.03 -7.69
N ALA A 131 -3.00 11.28 -8.15
CA ALA A 131 -3.79 12.41 -7.65
C ALA A 131 -5.30 12.22 -7.92
N ALA A 132 -5.67 11.76 -9.11
CA ALA A 132 -7.07 11.52 -9.48
C ALA A 132 -7.71 10.38 -8.66
N ARG A 133 -6.99 9.26 -8.48
CA ARG A 133 -7.43 8.17 -7.59
C ARG A 133 -7.62 8.66 -6.17
N THR A 134 -6.68 9.46 -5.67
CA THR A 134 -6.76 10.05 -4.31
C THR A 134 -8.01 10.92 -4.18
N ALA A 135 -8.26 11.84 -5.12
CA ALA A 135 -9.41 12.73 -5.08
C ALA A 135 -10.74 11.96 -5.00
N LEU A 136 -10.90 10.89 -5.78
CA LEU A 136 -12.08 10.02 -5.73
C LEU A 136 -12.20 9.28 -4.40
N ALA A 137 -11.10 8.73 -3.90
CA ALA A 137 -11.08 7.98 -2.66
C ALA A 137 -11.43 8.83 -1.44
N CYS A 138 -11.02 10.11 -1.42
CA CYS A 138 -11.37 11.05 -0.35
C CYS A 138 -12.88 11.20 -0.14
N GLU A 139 -13.64 10.99 -1.20
CA GLU A 139 -15.09 11.12 -1.22
C GLU A 139 -15.76 9.74 -1.31
N ASN A 140 -15.02 8.68 -0.96
CA ASN A 140 -15.44 7.28 -0.97
C ASN A 140 -15.98 6.80 -2.33
N PHE A 141 -15.55 7.40 -3.45
CA PHE A 141 -15.90 6.90 -4.78
C PHE A 141 -14.98 5.74 -5.18
N LYS A 142 -15.45 4.91 -6.11
CA LYS A 142 -14.59 3.98 -6.83
C LYS A 142 -13.40 4.77 -7.40
N ASN A 143 -12.19 4.39 -7.00
CA ASN A 143 -10.99 5.17 -7.29
C ASN A 143 -10.07 4.48 -8.30
N PHE A 144 -10.56 3.52 -9.06
CA PHE A 144 -9.80 2.78 -10.07
C PHE A 144 -10.62 2.60 -11.34
N TRP A 145 -9.95 2.57 -12.48
CA TRP A 145 -10.52 2.41 -13.81
C TRP A 145 -9.46 1.93 -14.80
N GLY A 146 -9.88 1.58 -16.02
CA GLY A 146 -9.01 1.03 -17.04
C GLY A 146 -9.20 -0.47 -17.20
N ASN A 147 -8.21 -1.10 -17.83
CA ASN A 147 -8.25 -2.53 -18.11
C ASN A 147 -7.70 -3.29 -16.90
N GLU A 148 -8.27 -4.46 -16.63
CA GLU A 148 -7.72 -5.37 -15.64
C GLU A 148 -6.37 -5.90 -16.15
N VAL A 149 -5.29 -5.57 -15.42
CA VAL A 149 -3.92 -5.95 -15.77
C VAL A 149 -3.43 -7.14 -14.93
N ARG A 150 -4.11 -7.37 -13.80
CA ARG A 150 -4.01 -8.51 -12.90
C ARG A 150 -5.33 -8.59 -12.14
N THR A 151 -5.70 -9.77 -11.65
CA THR A 151 -6.89 -9.98 -10.80
C THR A 151 -7.00 -8.89 -9.73
N GLY A 152 -8.06 -8.08 -9.79
CA GLY A 152 -8.34 -7.01 -8.83
C GLY A 152 -7.51 -5.73 -9.01
N HIS A 153 -6.67 -5.62 -10.04
CA HIS A 153 -5.88 -4.43 -10.36
C HIS A 153 -6.20 -3.92 -11.76
N CYS A 154 -6.81 -2.74 -11.82
CA CYS A 154 -7.06 -2.02 -13.08
C CYS A 154 -6.04 -0.90 -13.27
N PHE A 155 -5.59 -0.72 -14.51
CA PHE A 155 -4.69 0.36 -14.89
C PHE A 155 -5.16 1.05 -16.18
N PRO A 156 -5.17 2.39 -16.26
CA PRO A 156 -5.71 3.10 -17.40
C PRO A 156 -4.73 3.12 -18.60
N PRO A 157 -5.25 3.16 -19.83
CA PRO A 157 -4.42 3.28 -21.03
C PRO A 157 -3.80 4.68 -21.20
N LYS A 158 -4.29 5.69 -20.45
CA LYS A 158 -3.81 7.07 -20.48
C LYS A 158 -3.74 7.63 -19.06
N LEU A 159 -2.68 8.37 -18.77
CA LEU A 159 -2.39 8.92 -17.44
C LEU A 159 -2.49 10.46 -17.39
N GLY A 160 -2.76 11.10 -18.51
CA GLY A 160 -2.83 12.56 -18.64
C GLY A 160 -4.03 13.19 -17.93
N LYS A 161 -3.93 14.50 -17.66
CA LYS A 161 -4.92 15.28 -16.91
C LYS A 161 -6.32 15.18 -17.51
N ASP A 162 -6.46 15.47 -18.80
CA ASP A 162 -7.76 15.49 -19.48
C ASP A 162 -8.46 14.13 -19.44
N TYR A 163 -7.69 13.04 -19.55
CA TYR A 163 -8.23 11.69 -19.44
C TYR A 163 -8.70 11.41 -18.01
N CYS A 164 -7.91 11.78 -17.00
CA CYS A 164 -8.30 11.63 -15.60
C CYS A 164 -9.55 12.44 -15.26
N GLN A 165 -9.67 13.69 -15.75
CA GLN A 165 -10.86 14.53 -15.54
C GLN A 165 -12.11 13.89 -16.14
N LYS A 166 -12.04 13.37 -17.37
CA LYS A 166 -13.16 12.66 -18.00
C LYS A 166 -13.57 11.42 -17.19
N ARG A 167 -12.60 10.64 -16.72
CA ARG A 167 -12.87 9.43 -15.92
C ARG A 167 -13.46 9.73 -14.55
N ILE A 168 -13.03 10.81 -13.89
CA ILE A 168 -13.65 11.31 -12.65
C ILE A 168 -15.13 11.62 -12.91
N ALA A 169 -15.44 12.40 -13.96
CA ALA A 169 -16.80 12.78 -14.31
C ALA A 169 -17.72 11.56 -14.53
N GLU A 170 -17.24 10.57 -15.28
CA GLU A 170 -17.97 9.33 -15.55
C GLU A 170 -18.25 8.54 -14.25
N ILE A 171 -17.23 8.35 -13.40
CA ILE A 171 -17.38 7.63 -12.13
C ILE A 171 -18.38 8.32 -11.21
N VAL A 172 -18.32 9.65 -11.09
CA VAL A 172 -19.27 10.40 -10.25
C VAL A 172 -20.68 10.26 -10.77
N ARG A 173 -20.87 10.40 -12.08
CA ARG A 173 -22.20 10.28 -12.71
C ARG A 173 -22.82 8.90 -12.52
N GLU A 174 -22.03 7.85 -12.61
CA GLU A 174 -22.47 6.46 -12.39
C GLU A 174 -22.90 6.19 -10.94
N ASN A 175 -22.36 6.96 -9.98
CA ASN A 175 -22.53 6.71 -8.54
C ASN A 175 -23.25 7.86 -7.79
N SER A 176 -23.85 8.81 -8.52
CA SER A 176 -24.39 10.06 -7.97
C SER A 176 -25.75 9.93 -7.28
N LYS A 177 -26.50 8.85 -7.53
CA LYS A 177 -27.93 8.73 -7.15
C LYS A 177 -28.24 8.92 -5.66
N TYR A 178 -27.25 8.83 -4.76
CA TYR A 178 -27.43 8.98 -3.32
C TYR A 178 -26.30 9.76 -2.62
N ARG A 179 -25.53 10.56 -3.37
CA ARG A 179 -24.35 11.26 -2.84
C ARG A 179 -24.53 12.77 -2.87
N LEU A 180 -24.14 13.43 -1.77
CA LEU A 180 -24.15 14.90 -1.66
C LEU A 180 -23.00 15.55 -2.45
N VAL A 181 -21.92 14.81 -2.70
CA VAL A 181 -20.71 15.30 -3.38
C VAL A 181 -20.95 15.36 -4.89
N SER A 182 -20.74 16.53 -5.48
CA SER A 182 -20.90 16.76 -6.92
C SER A 182 -19.65 16.39 -7.71
N GLU A 183 -19.78 16.30 -9.04
CA GLU A 183 -18.64 16.15 -9.95
C GLU A 183 -17.64 17.30 -9.76
N GLN A 184 -18.14 18.54 -9.66
CA GLN A 184 -17.31 19.73 -9.54
C GLN A 184 -16.46 19.69 -8.26
N ASP A 185 -17.00 19.17 -7.16
CA ASP A 185 -16.27 19.04 -5.89
C ASP A 185 -15.05 18.13 -6.04
N ILE A 186 -15.19 17.00 -6.74
CA ILE A 186 -14.08 16.07 -6.97
C ILE A 186 -13.08 16.65 -7.97
N GLN A 187 -13.54 17.37 -9.01
CA GLN A 187 -12.64 18.04 -9.96
C GLN A 187 -11.81 19.12 -9.28
N ASN A 188 -12.42 19.90 -8.37
CA ASN A 188 -11.73 20.89 -7.56
C ASN A 188 -10.70 20.21 -6.65
N LYS A 189 -11.09 19.12 -5.97
CA LYS A 189 -10.17 18.35 -5.13
C LYS A 189 -9.00 17.77 -5.93
N PHE A 190 -9.25 17.20 -7.10
CA PHE A 190 -8.20 16.71 -7.99
C PHE A 190 -7.24 17.84 -8.41
N SER A 191 -7.78 19.00 -8.78
CA SER A 191 -6.97 20.16 -9.16
C SER A 191 -6.10 20.67 -8.00
N ASN A 192 -6.61 20.66 -6.78
CA ASN A 192 -5.89 21.05 -5.57
C ASN A 192 -4.81 20.04 -5.16
N LEU A 193 -5.08 18.74 -5.34
CA LEU A 193 -4.12 17.68 -5.01
C LEU A 193 -3.00 17.54 -6.05
N LEU A 194 -3.29 17.79 -7.33
CA LEU A 194 -2.35 17.53 -8.42
C LEU A 194 -0.95 18.14 -8.21
N PRO A 195 -0.79 19.40 -7.75
CA PRO A 195 0.54 19.96 -7.45
C PRO A 195 1.31 19.18 -6.38
N GLN A 196 0.63 18.60 -5.39
CA GLN A 196 1.29 17.81 -4.33
C GLN A 196 1.86 16.48 -4.85
N PHE A 197 1.25 15.92 -5.89
CA PHE A 197 1.66 14.66 -6.53
C PHE A 197 2.64 14.86 -7.70
N ARG A 198 2.95 16.09 -8.09
CA ARG A 198 3.95 16.40 -9.13
C ARG A 198 5.34 16.57 -8.53
N PRO A 199 6.41 16.56 -9.36
CA PRO A 199 7.75 16.94 -8.90
C PRO A 199 7.71 18.21 -8.04
N ASP A 200 8.50 18.23 -6.98
CA ASP A 200 8.56 19.25 -5.94
C ASP A 200 7.39 19.27 -4.93
N GLY A 201 6.27 18.60 -5.24
CA GLY A 201 5.15 18.41 -4.33
C GLY A 201 5.50 17.52 -3.12
N SER A 202 4.87 17.79 -1.97
CA SER A 202 5.12 17.06 -0.72
C SER A 202 4.84 15.55 -0.85
N ARG A 203 3.68 15.19 -1.42
CA ARG A 203 3.31 13.77 -1.62
C ARG A 203 4.16 13.07 -2.67
N PHE A 204 4.75 13.82 -3.61
CA PHE A 204 5.70 13.28 -4.58
C PHE A 204 7.06 12.99 -3.93
N LYS A 205 7.57 13.88 -3.06
CA LYS A 205 8.83 13.63 -2.32
C LYS A 205 8.77 12.35 -1.51
N ASP A 206 7.58 12.03 -1.00
CA ASP A 206 7.29 10.80 -0.26
C ASP A 206 6.41 9.83 -1.08
N TYR A 207 6.65 9.66 -2.38
CA TYR A 207 5.74 8.87 -3.25
C TYR A 207 5.52 7.43 -2.75
N LEU A 208 6.48 6.80 -2.07
CA LEU A 208 6.31 5.47 -1.47
C LEU A 208 5.26 5.45 -0.35
N LYS A 209 4.89 6.60 0.22
CA LYS A 209 3.84 6.71 1.24
C LYS A 209 2.46 6.98 0.64
N TYR A 210 2.40 7.70 -0.50
CA TYR A 210 1.14 8.22 -1.04
C TYR A 210 0.67 7.56 -2.34
N PHE A 211 1.58 6.97 -3.12
CA PHE A 211 1.27 6.32 -4.40
C PHE A 211 1.02 4.84 -4.18
N ALA A 212 0.11 4.24 -4.95
CA ALA A 212 -0.11 2.80 -4.96
C ALA A 212 1.15 2.07 -5.44
N GLY A 213 1.71 1.21 -4.59
CA GLY A 213 2.85 0.36 -4.92
C GLY A 213 2.55 -0.53 -6.13
N LYS A 214 1.32 -1.04 -6.26
CA LYS A 214 0.88 -1.81 -7.45
C LYS A 214 0.93 -0.97 -8.74
N ASP A 215 0.57 0.31 -8.68
CA ASP A 215 0.63 1.21 -9.83
C ASP A 215 2.08 1.58 -10.18
N LEU A 216 2.93 1.79 -9.17
CA LEU A 216 4.37 2.02 -9.36
C LEU A 216 5.01 0.79 -10.02
N LEU A 217 4.78 -0.41 -9.48
CA LEU A 217 5.26 -1.67 -10.04
C LEU A 217 4.86 -1.85 -11.51
N TYR A 218 3.58 -1.60 -11.82
CA TYR A 218 3.10 -1.68 -13.19
C TYR A 218 3.81 -0.67 -14.11
N ALA A 219 3.97 0.58 -13.65
CA ALA A 219 4.65 1.62 -14.40
C ALA A 219 6.16 1.37 -14.58
N MET A 220 6.77 0.52 -13.74
CA MET A 220 8.17 0.11 -13.85
C MET A 220 8.39 -1.11 -14.76
N ARG A 221 7.32 -1.76 -15.26
CA ARG A 221 7.38 -3.08 -15.91
C ARG A 221 8.45 -3.19 -17.00
N GLU A 222 8.52 -2.20 -17.90
CA GLU A 222 9.48 -2.21 -19.01
C GLU A 222 10.93 -2.11 -18.50
N GLN A 223 11.17 -1.25 -17.53
CA GLN A 223 12.49 -1.08 -16.93
C GLN A 223 12.89 -2.29 -16.09
N LEU A 224 11.94 -2.93 -15.39
CA LEU A 224 12.19 -4.20 -14.69
C LEU A 224 12.62 -5.31 -15.65
N CYS A 225 12.06 -5.34 -16.87
CA CYS A 225 12.55 -6.24 -17.92
C CYS A 225 14.02 -5.95 -18.26
N ALA A 226 14.36 -4.69 -18.52
CA ALA A 226 15.73 -4.26 -18.80
C ALA A 226 16.72 -4.55 -17.65
N LEU A 227 16.23 -4.61 -16.40
CA LEU A 227 17.01 -4.99 -15.22
C LEU A 227 17.09 -6.52 -15.01
N GLY A 228 16.61 -7.34 -15.94
CA GLY A 228 16.73 -8.81 -15.89
C GLY A 228 15.69 -9.50 -15.00
N PHE A 229 14.53 -8.87 -14.79
CA PHE A 229 13.39 -9.48 -14.10
C PHE A 229 12.38 -10.12 -15.06
N GLU A 230 12.81 -10.51 -16.26
CA GLU A 230 11.98 -11.30 -17.16
C GLU A 230 11.89 -12.78 -16.73
N ASP A 231 10.79 -13.42 -17.12
CA ASP A 231 10.58 -14.86 -16.98
C ASP A 231 10.78 -15.52 -18.35
N SER A 232 11.73 -16.45 -18.44
CA SER A 232 12.04 -17.14 -19.70
C SER A 232 10.87 -17.94 -20.26
N SER A 233 9.89 -18.31 -19.42
CA SER A 233 8.68 -19.00 -19.84
C SER A 233 7.54 -18.08 -20.27
N ASN A 234 7.72 -16.74 -20.16
CA ASN A 234 6.69 -15.72 -20.39
C ASN A 234 5.39 -15.91 -19.58
N LYS A 235 5.42 -16.77 -18.56
CA LYS A 235 4.27 -17.08 -17.71
C LYS A 235 4.01 -15.95 -16.71
N TYR A 236 5.07 -15.32 -16.24
CA TYR A 236 5.01 -14.25 -15.26
C TYR A 236 5.43 -12.91 -15.86
N LYS A 237 4.75 -11.84 -15.48
CA LYS A 237 5.13 -10.48 -15.88
C LYS A 237 6.34 -10.00 -15.07
N PRO A 238 7.17 -9.09 -15.61
CA PRO A 238 8.39 -8.65 -14.94
C PRO A 238 8.20 -8.15 -13.51
N GLU A 239 7.13 -7.39 -13.25
CA GLU A 239 6.81 -6.91 -11.91
C GLU A 239 6.43 -8.04 -10.94
N GLN A 240 5.85 -9.14 -11.44
CA GLN A 240 5.54 -10.31 -10.61
C GLN A 240 6.81 -11.08 -10.27
N VAL A 241 7.70 -11.30 -11.24
CA VAL A 241 9.00 -11.95 -11.02
C VAL A 241 9.83 -11.14 -10.03
N PHE A 242 9.85 -9.83 -10.18
CA PHE A 242 10.55 -8.90 -9.29
C PHE A 242 10.08 -9.04 -7.84
N VAL A 243 8.77 -8.88 -7.60
CA VAL A 243 8.18 -8.99 -6.25
C VAL A 243 8.42 -10.37 -5.68
N GLU A 244 8.20 -11.43 -6.46
CA GLU A 244 8.36 -12.81 -5.99
C GLU A 244 9.81 -13.13 -5.62
N ARG A 245 10.81 -12.60 -6.34
CA ARG A 245 12.23 -12.76 -5.96
C ARG A 245 12.53 -12.11 -4.61
N ILE A 246 11.97 -10.94 -4.35
CA ILE A 246 12.16 -10.20 -3.09
C ILE A 246 11.49 -10.93 -1.93
N VAL A 247 10.22 -11.31 -2.09
CA VAL A 247 9.46 -12.02 -1.05
C VAL A 247 10.11 -13.36 -0.72
N ASN A 248 10.54 -14.13 -1.74
CA ASN A 248 11.26 -15.38 -1.50
C ASN A 248 12.58 -15.20 -0.74
N ARG A 249 13.24 -14.05 -0.87
CA ARG A 249 14.43 -13.77 -0.05
C ARG A 249 14.03 -13.38 1.38
N ILE A 250 13.03 -12.53 1.54
CA ILE A 250 12.48 -12.16 2.85
C ILE A 250 12.12 -13.41 3.65
N GLU A 251 11.49 -14.41 3.02
CA GLU A 251 11.11 -15.69 3.66
C GLU A 251 12.28 -16.55 4.14
N ARG A 252 13.52 -16.22 3.76
CA ARG A 252 14.72 -17.00 4.07
C ARG A 252 15.73 -16.25 4.94
N ILE A 253 15.46 -14.98 5.27
CA ILE A 253 16.37 -14.17 6.06
C ILE A 253 15.75 -13.94 7.43
N ASP A 254 16.57 -14.17 8.47
CA ASP A 254 16.18 -13.80 9.82
C ASP A 254 16.27 -12.29 10.03
N LYS A 255 15.45 -11.77 10.94
CA LYS A 255 15.47 -10.35 11.35
C LYS A 255 15.22 -9.36 10.21
N VAL A 256 14.39 -9.73 9.24
CA VAL A 256 13.93 -8.81 8.18
C VAL A 256 13.29 -7.56 8.76
N TRP A 257 12.67 -7.64 9.94
CA TRP A 257 12.11 -6.48 10.64
C TRP A 257 13.13 -5.39 11.00
N GLU A 258 14.44 -5.66 10.96
CA GLU A 258 15.51 -4.66 11.16
C GLU A 258 15.82 -3.86 9.88
N TRP A 259 15.25 -4.23 8.74
CA TRP A 259 15.62 -3.62 7.45
C TRP A 259 15.07 -2.22 7.25
N LEU A 260 13.95 -1.89 7.91
CA LEU A 260 13.32 -0.58 7.84
C LEU A 260 12.94 -0.11 9.25
N PRO A 261 13.06 1.19 9.56
CA PRO A 261 12.67 1.74 10.87
C PRO A 261 11.21 1.45 11.23
N GLU A 262 10.31 1.54 10.25
CA GLU A 262 8.89 1.25 10.45
C GLU A 262 8.63 -0.21 10.85
N TRP A 263 9.32 -1.15 10.21
CA TRP A 263 9.21 -2.58 10.53
C TRP A 263 9.78 -2.90 11.92
N THR A 264 10.87 -2.23 12.30
CA THR A 264 11.44 -2.36 13.65
C THR A 264 10.45 -1.84 14.69
N THR A 265 9.83 -0.70 14.42
CA THR A 265 8.83 -0.10 15.31
C THR A 265 7.59 -0.99 15.43
N LEU A 266 7.09 -1.54 14.32
CA LEU A 266 5.98 -2.50 14.36
C LEU A 266 6.32 -3.72 15.23
N HIS A 267 7.51 -4.28 15.05
CA HIS A 267 7.97 -5.44 15.81
C HIS A 267 8.10 -5.15 17.32
N GLN A 268 8.48 -3.92 17.71
CA GLN A 268 8.48 -3.48 19.11
C GLN A 268 7.05 -3.29 19.65
N LEU A 269 6.18 -2.59 18.90
CA LEU A 269 4.79 -2.36 19.27
C LEU A 269 4.04 -3.67 19.56
N ILE A 270 4.24 -4.69 18.73
CA ILE A 270 3.61 -6.01 18.92
C ILE A 270 4.06 -6.69 20.23
N LYS A 271 5.29 -6.44 20.69
CA LYS A 271 5.83 -7.01 21.94
C LYS A 271 5.42 -6.24 23.18
N GLU A 272 5.28 -4.93 23.07
CA GLU A 272 5.15 -4.02 24.21
C GLU A 272 3.71 -3.60 24.47
N THR A 273 2.83 -3.65 23.45
CA THR A 273 1.45 -3.21 23.60
C THR A 273 0.62 -4.21 24.38
N ASP A 274 -0.10 -3.69 25.36
CA ASP A 274 -1.07 -4.41 26.17
C ASP A 274 -2.44 -3.76 26.05
N PHE A 275 -3.39 -4.46 25.43
CA PHE A 275 -4.77 -3.99 25.30
C PHE A 275 -5.65 -4.34 26.52
N SER A 276 -5.11 -4.98 27.56
CA SER A 276 -5.89 -5.41 28.74
C SER A 276 -6.15 -4.32 29.78
N GLY A 277 -5.72 -3.08 29.51
CA GLY A 277 -5.83 -1.93 30.42
C GLY A 277 -6.74 -0.78 29.97
N ASP A 278 -7.41 -0.90 28.82
CA ASP A 278 -8.42 0.05 28.32
C ASP A 278 -9.85 -0.40 28.65
#